data_AF-A0A8B8I2Y3-F1
#
_entry.id   AF-A0A8B8I2Y3-F1
#
_cell.length_a   1.000
_cell.length_b   1.000
_cell.length_c   1.000
_cell.angle_alpha   90.00
_cell.angle_beta   90.00
_cell.angle_gamma   90.00
#
_symmetry.space_group_name_H-M   'P 1'
#
loop_
_entity.id
_entity.type
_entity.pdbx_description
1 polymer ?
#
loop_
_entity_poly.entity_id
_entity_poly.type
_entity_poly.pdbx_seq_one_letter_code
_entity_poly.pdbx_strand_id
1 'polypeptide(L)'
;MNEDEITVLGGNNFSEIIQILENFLKVNDNVFSFPFLLTNNRRVSLWAALFQHLQSKSSESIHVLCLTTIRLLSRDKTELESLICEKWIITLIEKAGLFNFVDPEDTMDVDMPMKEVVVEALKCLCNIAFNSEVARALCAHTSIAQGLVARLRSYKEISFKDEIMLFDMKLLFILTALRQDIKAKIKNDLHGMDYLISCLNELVVEATEPQMEVAGVSDVIEGSHNCFLQENQQAIMCEILKTQFNLMLHSGSEEPVSEADEGMYLRLMPALTTLLYAHVPTQDKLMELHSNIANLLTSVPPVFYQYLTPELNDGETAQNIYDGRNMDALQALLQLLQYRLSITTSTKNQYENLSPILTVLNKSSRGCRAQRKYLRQVVLPPLRDVSRPPEKGHTLRNQLCRLLTTPVTSVRDLVAEFLFILCKEKVGRMVKYTGFGNAAGHLAQKGLMGSSRGPVLYSSSSEDSDTEEYLEAQPRIDPVVGCTRPPRSNPFEGMTDEQKEYEAMKLVNLFDKMLSEGAVKPARIGPDGRPQPIDHVLEIRDRPPNRPQS
;
A
#
# COMPACT_ATOMS: atom_id res chain seq x y z
N MET A 1 35.05 -20.12 -13.07
CA MET A 1 36.37 -19.88 -12.47
C MET A 1 36.89 -21.17 -11.88
N ASN A 2 38.06 -21.62 -12.34
CA ASN A 2 38.79 -22.73 -11.72
C ASN A 2 39.77 -22.20 -10.65
N GLU A 3 40.49 -23.10 -9.96
CA GLU A 3 41.47 -22.72 -8.92
C GLU A 3 42.64 -21.93 -9.47
N ASP A 4 43.10 -22.24 -10.68
CA ASP A 4 44.23 -21.55 -11.31
C ASP A 4 43.87 -20.08 -11.58
N GLU A 5 42.68 -19.82 -12.14
CA GLU A 5 42.16 -18.47 -12.37
C GLU A 5 42.02 -17.69 -11.05
N ILE A 6 41.52 -18.32 -9.97
CA ILE A 6 41.41 -17.66 -8.66
C ILE A 6 42.79 -17.34 -8.08
N THR A 7 43.79 -18.18 -8.34
CA THR A 7 45.17 -17.94 -7.91
C THR A 7 45.77 -16.75 -8.65
N VAL A 8 45.51 -16.63 -9.96
CA VAL A 8 45.91 -15.47 -10.77
C VAL A 8 45.26 -14.19 -10.27
N LEU A 9 44.00 -14.24 -9.81
CA LEU A 9 43.32 -13.10 -9.16
C LEU A 9 43.98 -12.66 -7.85
N GLY A 10 44.82 -13.47 -7.21
CA GLY A 10 45.60 -13.04 -6.04
C GLY A 10 46.87 -12.24 -6.38
N GLY A 11 47.21 -12.15 -7.67
CA GLY A 11 48.41 -11.48 -8.17
C GLY A 11 48.20 -10.00 -8.51
N ASN A 12 49.20 -9.40 -9.18
CA ASN A 12 49.16 -7.99 -9.60
C ASN A 12 49.12 -7.81 -11.14
N ASN A 13 48.84 -8.88 -11.90
CA ASN A 13 48.75 -8.80 -13.36
C ASN A 13 47.36 -8.31 -13.80
N PHE A 14 47.14 -7.00 -13.74
CA PHE A 14 45.82 -6.39 -13.96
C PHE A 14 45.21 -6.74 -15.34
N SER A 15 46.01 -6.86 -16.39
CA SER A 15 45.51 -7.20 -17.74
C SER A 15 44.85 -8.58 -17.77
N GLU A 16 45.52 -9.56 -17.16
CA GLU A 16 45.03 -10.94 -17.09
C GLU A 16 43.83 -11.05 -16.15
N ILE A 17 43.87 -10.34 -15.01
CA ILE A 17 42.75 -10.23 -14.06
C ILE A 17 41.49 -9.68 -14.75
N ILE A 18 41.63 -8.60 -15.54
CA ILE A 18 40.52 -8.01 -16.29
C ILE A 18 39.89 -9.05 -17.22
N GLN A 19 40.70 -9.74 -18.01
CA GLN A 19 40.21 -10.74 -18.96
C GLN A 19 39.47 -11.90 -18.27
N ILE A 20 39.98 -12.37 -17.13
CA ILE A 20 39.34 -13.44 -16.35
C ILE A 20 37.97 -12.98 -15.81
N LEU A 21 37.92 -11.80 -15.18
CA LEU A 21 36.68 -11.27 -14.59
C LEU A 21 35.63 -10.92 -15.66
N GLU A 22 36.02 -10.31 -16.77
CA GLU A 22 35.12 -10.00 -17.89
C GLU A 22 34.50 -11.26 -18.50
N ASN A 23 35.32 -12.29 -18.75
CA ASN A 23 34.84 -13.58 -19.22
C ASN A 23 33.85 -14.20 -18.24
N PHE A 24 34.16 -14.14 -16.94
CA PHE A 24 33.28 -14.67 -15.90
C PHE A 24 31.93 -13.95 -15.87
N LEU A 25 31.93 -12.61 -15.89
CA LEU A 25 30.71 -11.81 -15.90
C LEU A 25 29.86 -12.10 -17.15
N LYS A 26 30.48 -12.17 -18.33
CA LYS A 26 29.78 -12.43 -19.59
C LYS A 26 29.09 -13.79 -19.62
N VAL A 27 29.72 -14.81 -19.05
CA VAL A 27 29.16 -16.18 -19.00
C VAL A 27 28.04 -16.30 -17.97
N ASN A 28 28.09 -15.52 -16.89
CA ASN A 28 27.26 -15.75 -15.70
C ASN A 28 26.24 -14.64 -15.41
N ASP A 29 26.02 -13.67 -16.29
CA ASP A 29 25.18 -12.49 -16.01
C ASP A 29 23.74 -12.82 -15.55
N ASN A 30 23.17 -13.92 -16.04
CA ASN A 30 21.82 -14.40 -15.67
C ASN A 30 21.82 -15.56 -14.66
N VAL A 31 22.97 -15.86 -14.04
CA VAL A 31 23.11 -16.96 -13.08
C VAL A 31 22.85 -16.47 -11.66
N PHE A 32 22.10 -17.26 -10.89
CA PHE A 32 21.69 -16.94 -9.51
C PHE A 32 22.27 -17.90 -8.45
N SER A 33 22.96 -18.97 -8.87
CA SER A 33 23.58 -19.94 -7.97
C SER A 33 24.90 -20.42 -8.55
N PHE A 34 25.92 -20.59 -7.69
CA PHE A 34 27.26 -20.99 -8.11
C PHE A 34 27.73 -22.27 -7.38
N PRO A 35 27.12 -23.45 -7.61
CA PRO A 35 27.49 -24.68 -6.91
C PRO A 35 28.95 -25.08 -7.09
N PHE A 36 29.54 -24.76 -8.25
CA PHE A 36 30.94 -25.04 -8.57
C PHE A 36 31.95 -24.25 -7.72
N LEU A 37 31.51 -23.20 -7.01
CA LEU A 37 32.34 -22.43 -6.09
C LEU A 37 32.35 -22.99 -4.65
N LEU A 38 31.47 -23.96 -4.35
CA LEU A 38 31.36 -24.56 -3.00
C LEU A 38 32.46 -25.59 -2.73
N THR A 39 33.07 -26.14 -3.78
CA THR A 39 34.18 -27.08 -3.64
C THR A 39 35.49 -26.35 -3.34
N ASN A 40 36.35 -26.96 -2.51
CA ASN A 40 37.72 -26.50 -2.23
C ASN A 40 37.84 -25.04 -1.74
N ASN A 41 36.85 -24.54 -1.00
CA ASN A 41 36.82 -23.16 -0.48
C ASN A 41 36.97 -22.06 -1.56
N ARG A 42 36.69 -22.38 -2.84
CA ARG A 42 36.87 -21.46 -3.98
C ARG A 42 36.10 -20.17 -3.80
N ARG A 43 34.88 -20.23 -3.27
CA ARG A 43 34.06 -19.06 -2.97
C ARG A 43 34.76 -18.09 -2.03
N VAL A 44 35.32 -18.60 -0.93
CA VAL A 44 36.04 -17.79 0.07
C VAL A 44 37.29 -17.17 -0.54
N SER A 45 38.10 -17.96 -1.24
CA SER A 45 39.34 -17.48 -1.88
C SER A 45 39.06 -16.42 -2.94
N LEU A 46 38.03 -16.61 -3.76
CA LEU A 46 37.60 -15.63 -4.77
C LEU A 46 37.19 -14.31 -4.12
N TRP A 47 36.31 -14.35 -3.11
CA TRP A 47 35.90 -13.14 -2.40
C TRP A 47 37.08 -12.43 -1.72
N ALA A 48 37.98 -13.19 -1.08
CA ALA A 48 39.16 -12.62 -0.44
C ALA A 48 40.07 -11.89 -1.46
N ALA A 49 40.32 -12.47 -2.63
CA ALA A 49 41.10 -11.84 -3.69
C ALA A 49 40.44 -10.54 -4.20
N LEU A 50 39.13 -10.57 -4.45
CA LEU A 50 38.37 -9.39 -4.89
C LEU A 50 38.43 -8.26 -3.86
N PHE A 51 38.22 -8.57 -2.57
CA PHE A 51 38.29 -7.58 -1.49
C PHE A 51 39.70 -7.06 -1.23
N GLN A 52 40.74 -7.88 -1.44
CA GLN A 52 42.13 -7.44 -1.37
C GLN A 52 42.41 -6.35 -2.42
N HIS A 53 41.91 -6.53 -3.65
CA HIS A 53 42.03 -5.49 -4.68
C HIS A 53 41.25 -4.23 -4.36
N LEU A 54 40.03 -4.34 -3.82
CA LEU A 54 39.26 -3.17 -3.41
C LEU A 54 39.95 -2.36 -2.31
N GLN A 55 40.66 -3.03 -1.40
CA GLN A 55 41.42 -2.37 -0.32
C GLN A 55 42.70 -1.71 -0.82
N SER A 56 43.20 -2.07 -2.01
CA SER A 56 44.41 -1.49 -2.58
C SER A 56 44.09 -0.32 -3.52
N LYS A 57 44.67 0.85 -3.24
CA LYS A 57 44.62 2.01 -4.15
C LYS A 57 45.32 1.73 -5.48
N SER A 58 46.31 0.84 -5.52
CA SER A 58 47.02 0.50 -6.77
C SER A 58 46.16 -0.29 -7.77
N SER A 59 45.02 -0.84 -7.34
CA SER A 59 44.10 -1.64 -8.16
C SER A 59 42.87 -0.87 -8.61
N GLU A 60 42.90 0.47 -8.56
CA GLU A 60 41.74 1.32 -8.87
C GLU A 60 41.12 1.04 -10.25
N SER A 61 41.95 0.76 -11.25
CA SER A 61 41.51 0.42 -12.61
C SER A 61 40.61 -0.83 -12.70
N ILE A 62 40.64 -1.71 -11.70
CA ILE A 62 39.84 -2.95 -11.66
C ILE A 62 38.75 -2.93 -10.58
N HIS A 63 38.59 -1.85 -9.82
CA HIS A 63 37.62 -1.78 -8.71
C HIS A 63 36.18 -1.99 -9.20
N VAL A 64 35.79 -1.35 -10.30
CA VAL A 64 34.44 -1.51 -10.90
C VAL A 64 34.18 -2.97 -11.27
N LEU A 65 35.17 -3.64 -11.86
CA LEU A 65 35.06 -5.03 -12.30
C LEU A 65 34.99 -6.00 -11.11
N CYS A 66 35.76 -5.73 -10.06
CA CYS A 66 35.69 -6.46 -8.80
C CYS A 66 34.31 -6.32 -8.14
N LEU A 67 33.79 -5.09 -8.03
CA LEU A 67 32.46 -4.83 -7.47
C LEU A 67 31.35 -5.47 -8.31
N THR A 68 31.43 -5.42 -9.64
CA THR A 68 30.46 -6.07 -10.52
C THR A 68 30.44 -7.58 -10.30
N THR A 69 31.62 -8.18 -10.10
CA THR A 69 31.75 -9.60 -9.78
C THR A 69 31.16 -9.92 -8.41
N ILE A 70 31.43 -9.10 -7.38
CA ILE A 70 30.83 -9.25 -6.05
C ILE A 70 29.30 -9.10 -6.10
N ARG A 71 28.78 -8.12 -6.86
CA ARG A 71 27.33 -7.93 -7.06
C ARG A 71 26.70 -9.17 -7.67
N LEU A 72 27.37 -9.79 -8.65
CA LEU A 72 26.88 -11.01 -9.28
C LEU A 72 26.88 -12.19 -8.28
N LEU A 73 27.99 -12.39 -7.57
CA LEU A 73 28.15 -13.48 -6.60
C LEU A 73 27.21 -13.34 -5.39
N SER A 74 26.91 -12.12 -4.95
CA SER A 74 26.02 -11.83 -3.81
C SER A 74 24.54 -12.12 -4.07
N ARG A 75 24.15 -12.48 -5.31
CA ARG A 75 22.82 -13.00 -5.64
C ARG A 75 22.60 -14.41 -5.07
N ASP A 76 23.68 -15.19 -4.94
CA ASP A 76 23.65 -16.54 -4.41
C ASP A 76 23.73 -16.51 -2.88
N LYS A 77 22.65 -16.93 -2.21
CA LYS A 77 22.53 -16.93 -0.74
C LYS A 77 23.36 -18.04 -0.07
N THR A 78 23.82 -19.02 -0.84
CA THR A 78 24.53 -20.19 -0.33
C THR A 78 25.82 -19.77 0.38
N GLU A 79 25.97 -20.17 1.65
CA GLU A 79 27.12 -19.87 2.54
C GLU A 79 27.43 -18.37 2.74
N LEU A 80 26.53 -17.46 2.32
CA LEU A 80 26.77 -16.02 2.42
C LEU A 80 26.90 -15.55 3.87
N GLU A 81 26.10 -16.12 4.78
CA GLU A 81 26.11 -15.79 6.22
C GLU A 81 27.45 -16.08 6.90
N SER A 82 28.12 -17.17 6.51
CA SER A 82 29.45 -17.55 7.03
C SER A 82 30.61 -16.88 6.31
N LEU A 83 30.36 -16.30 5.14
CA LEU A 83 31.37 -15.72 4.27
C LEU A 83 31.64 -14.25 4.58
N ILE A 84 30.59 -13.46 4.85
CA ILE A 84 30.71 -12.01 5.07
C ILE A 84 31.36 -11.72 6.43
N CYS A 85 32.25 -10.73 6.45
CA CYS A 85 32.84 -10.21 7.68
C CYS A 85 32.77 -8.67 7.73
N GLU A 86 32.98 -8.11 8.92
CA GLU A 86 32.89 -6.67 9.18
C GLU A 86 33.81 -5.85 8.28
N LYS A 87 35.06 -6.30 8.09
CA LYS A 87 36.07 -5.63 7.25
C LYS A 87 35.56 -5.43 5.82
N TRP A 88 34.89 -6.42 5.24
CA TRP A 88 34.38 -6.35 3.87
C TRP A 88 33.18 -5.41 3.75
N ILE A 89 32.29 -5.40 4.74
CA ILE A 89 31.20 -4.42 4.81
C ILE A 89 31.77 -3.00 4.88
N ILE A 90 32.76 -2.75 5.75
CA ILE A 90 33.44 -1.45 5.86
C ILE A 90 34.08 -1.04 4.52
N THR A 91 34.78 -1.95 3.83
CA THR A 91 35.34 -1.66 2.50
C THR A 91 34.26 -1.26 1.50
N LEU A 92 33.09 -1.92 1.49
CA LEU A 92 31.99 -1.54 0.60
C LEU A 92 31.38 -0.18 0.96
N ILE A 93 31.26 0.14 2.26
CA ILE A 93 30.79 1.45 2.74
C ILE A 93 31.75 2.56 2.29
N GLU A 94 33.06 2.32 2.38
CA GLU A 94 34.10 3.23 1.90
C GLU A 94 34.01 3.44 0.39
N LYS A 95 33.93 2.36 -0.41
CA LYS A 95 33.78 2.46 -1.87
C LYS A 95 32.45 3.07 -2.31
N ALA A 96 31.42 2.97 -1.49
CA ALA A 96 30.16 3.68 -1.68
C ALA A 96 30.26 5.18 -1.30
N GLY A 97 31.41 5.66 -0.83
CA GLY A 97 31.64 7.06 -0.46
C GLY A 97 30.86 7.51 0.78
N LEU A 98 30.41 6.59 1.64
CA LEU A 98 29.56 6.91 2.79
C LEU A 98 30.36 7.44 4.00
N PHE A 99 31.65 7.13 4.11
CA PHE A 99 32.50 7.66 5.19
C PHE A 99 32.79 9.15 5.05
N ASN A 100 32.75 9.69 3.82
CA ASN A 100 32.94 11.11 3.54
C ASN A 100 31.90 12.02 4.22
N PHE A 101 30.84 11.43 4.78
CA PHE A 101 29.72 12.16 5.38
C PHE A 101 29.54 11.87 6.87
N VAL A 102 30.43 11.08 7.51
CA VAL A 102 30.22 10.66 8.91
C VAL A 102 30.50 11.80 9.91
N ASP A 103 31.45 12.68 9.63
CA ASP A 103 31.81 13.81 10.49
C ASP A 103 31.32 15.15 9.91
N PRO A 104 30.36 15.84 10.57
CA PRO A 104 29.79 17.10 10.08
C PRO A 104 30.71 18.33 10.18
N GLU A 105 31.80 18.23 10.94
CA GLU A 105 32.71 19.35 11.22
C GLU A 105 33.86 19.48 10.20
N ASP A 106 34.07 18.47 9.36
CA ASP A 106 35.07 18.55 8.30
C ASP A 106 34.53 19.37 7.13
N THR A 107 35.16 20.52 6.90
CA THR A 107 34.91 21.39 5.73
C THR A 107 35.07 20.58 4.45
N MET A 108 33.96 20.39 3.74
CA MET A 108 33.82 19.46 2.62
C MET A 108 34.72 19.80 1.44
N ASP A 109 35.76 19.01 1.23
CA ASP A 109 36.27 18.70 -0.10
C ASP A 109 35.75 17.30 -0.40
N VAL A 110 34.61 17.20 -1.12
CA VAL A 110 33.94 15.92 -1.35
C VAL A 110 34.72 15.12 -2.39
N ASP A 111 35.85 14.53 -1.98
CA ASP A 111 36.62 13.58 -2.80
C ASP A 111 35.83 12.27 -2.92
N MET A 112 34.79 12.30 -3.76
CA MET A 112 33.97 11.14 -4.06
C MET A 112 34.73 10.17 -4.96
N PRO A 113 34.64 8.85 -4.70
CA PRO A 113 35.10 7.87 -5.66
C PRO A 113 34.37 8.02 -7.01
N MET A 114 34.97 7.46 -8.07
CA MET A 114 34.34 7.44 -9.39
C MET A 114 32.89 6.94 -9.33
N LYS A 115 32.01 7.57 -10.13
CA LYS A 115 30.58 7.29 -10.18
C LYS A 115 30.27 5.79 -10.25
N GLU A 116 30.95 5.09 -11.14
CA GLU A 116 30.75 3.66 -11.40
C GLU A 116 31.11 2.81 -10.16
N VAL A 117 32.17 3.19 -9.44
CA VAL A 117 32.59 2.51 -8.20
C VAL A 117 31.54 2.70 -7.11
N VAL A 118 31.06 3.93 -6.91
CA VAL A 118 30.05 4.26 -5.89
C VAL A 118 28.76 3.49 -6.14
N VAL A 119 28.23 3.58 -7.36
CA VAL A 119 26.97 2.94 -7.74
C VAL A 119 27.08 1.41 -7.63
N GLU A 120 28.19 0.82 -8.04
CA GLU A 120 28.37 -0.63 -7.98
C GLU A 120 28.57 -1.13 -6.55
N ALA A 121 29.26 -0.37 -5.69
CA ALA A 121 29.38 -0.66 -4.26
C ALA A 121 28.03 -0.61 -3.55
N LEU A 122 27.19 0.39 -3.84
CA LEU A 122 25.84 0.48 -3.29
C LEU A 122 24.95 -0.70 -3.72
N LYS A 123 25.04 -1.15 -4.97
CA LYS A 123 24.35 -2.37 -5.43
C LYS A 123 24.84 -3.62 -4.69
N CYS A 124 26.15 -3.73 -4.44
CA CYS A 124 26.71 -4.83 -3.63
C CYS A 124 26.12 -4.80 -2.22
N LEU A 125 26.12 -3.63 -1.56
CA LEU A 125 25.53 -3.45 -0.23
C LEU A 125 24.05 -3.81 -0.22
N CYS A 126 23.26 -3.37 -1.20
CA CYS A 126 21.85 -3.73 -1.33
C CYS A 126 21.66 -5.25 -1.40
N ASN A 127 22.38 -5.94 -2.30
CA ASN A 127 22.26 -7.38 -2.48
C ASN A 127 22.65 -8.14 -1.22
N ILE A 128 23.81 -7.81 -0.64
CA ILE A 128 24.34 -8.47 0.56
C ILE A 128 23.40 -8.22 1.75
N ALA A 129 22.98 -6.97 1.98
CA ALA A 129 22.06 -6.64 3.07
C ALA A 129 20.66 -7.25 2.87
N PHE A 130 20.19 -7.44 1.64
CA PHE A 130 18.92 -8.13 1.40
C PHE A 130 19.04 -9.64 1.68
N ASN A 131 20.15 -10.26 1.27
CA ASN A 131 20.32 -11.71 1.28
C ASN A 131 20.90 -12.30 2.58
N SER A 132 21.54 -11.51 3.45
CA SER A 132 22.20 -12.00 4.67
C SER A 132 21.78 -11.24 5.92
N GLU A 133 21.34 -11.97 6.95
CA GLU A 133 21.05 -11.41 8.27
C GLU A 133 22.32 -11.01 9.02
N VAL A 134 23.39 -11.80 8.91
CA VAL A 134 24.70 -11.48 9.50
C VAL A 134 25.24 -10.18 8.93
N ALA A 135 25.15 -9.97 7.61
CA ALA A 135 25.56 -8.72 6.99
C ALA A 135 24.77 -7.51 7.53
N ARG A 136 23.46 -7.67 7.71
CA ARG A 136 22.62 -6.62 8.32
C ARG A 136 23.00 -6.34 9.77
N ALA A 137 23.33 -7.37 10.56
CA ALA A 137 23.82 -7.21 11.93
C ALA A 137 25.17 -6.48 11.96
N LEU A 138 26.10 -6.82 11.05
CA LEU A 138 27.38 -6.11 10.90
C LEU A 138 27.15 -4.64 10.53
N CYS A 139 26.24 -4.34 9.59
CA CYS A 139 25.85 -2.97 9.25
C CYS A 139 25.36 -2.16 10.45
N ALA A 140 24.69 -2.77 11.43
CA ALA A 140 24.23 -2.06 12.63
C ALA A 140 25.38 -1.57 13.51
N HIS A 141 26.54 -2.23 13.45
CA HIS A 141 27.74 -1.86 14.19
C HIS A 141 28.66 -0.89 13.44
N THR A 142 28.34 -0.55 12.18
CA THR A 142 29.12 0.44 11.40
C THR A 142 28.44 1.81 11.37
N SER A 143 29.11 2.79 10.76
CA SER A 143 28.59 4.14 10.54
C SER A 143 27.71 4.26 9.29
N ILE A 144 27.22 3.15 8.71
CA ILE A 144 26.45 3.16 7.46
C ILE A 144 25.16 4.01 7.57
N ALA A 145 24.48 3.93 8.71
CA ALA A 145 23.26 4.71 8.96
C ALA A 145 23.55 6.21 9.00
N GLN A 146 24.63 6.61 9.69
CA GLN A 146 25.08 8.00 9.76
C GLN A 146 25.49 8.50 8.38
N GLY A 147 26.32 7.74 7.65
CA GLY A 147 26.76 8.11 6.31
C GLY A 147 25.60 8.28 5.32
N LEU A 148 24.61 7.39 5.36
CA LEU A 148 23.40 7.50 4.51
C LEU A 148 22.57 8.73 4.87
N VAL A 149 22.30 8.96 6.16
CA VAL A 149 21.51 10.12 6.60
C VAL A 149 22.25 11.45 6.40
N ALA A 150 23.57 11.46 6.50
CA ALA A 150 24.35 12.65 6.22
C ALA A 150 24.39 12.94 4.71
N ARG A 151 24.56 11.92 3.86
CA ARG A 151 24.49 12.11 2.40
C ARG A 151 23.10 12.59 1.92
N LEU A 152 22.01 12.18 2.60
CA LEU A 152 20.67 12.74 2.35
C LEU A 152 20.63 14.28 2.41
N ARG A 153 21.54 14.93 3.15
CA ARG A 153 21.59 16.38 3.34
C ARG A 153 22.33 17.12 2.21
N SER A 154 23.17 16.41 1.46
CA SER A 154 24.17 17.01 0.55
C SER A 154 24.00 16.58 -0.91
N TYR A 155 22.86 16.00 -1.30
CA TYR A 155 22.65 15.56 -2.70
C TYR A 155 22.80 16.68 -3.73
N LYS A 156 22.53 17.94 -3.36
CA LYS A 156 22.68 19.10 -4.24
C LYS A 156 24.12 19.33 -4.71
N GLU A 157 25.10 18.85 -3.95
CA GLU A 157 26.53 19.02 -4.22
C GLU A 157 27.09 17.87 -5.08
N ILE A 158 26.28 16.84 -5.37
CA ILE A 158 26.71 15.62 -6.05
C ILE A 158 26.31 15.65 -7.54
N SER A 159 27.30 15.61 -8.44
CA SER A 159 27.09 15.76 -9.90
C SER A 159 26.23 14.66 -10.55
N PHE A 160 26.10 13.49 -9.93
CA PHE A 160 25.35 12.32 -10.42
C PHE A 160 24.34 11.82 -9.38
N LYS A 161 23.67 12.77 -8.70
CA LYS A 161 22.79 12.52 -7.55
C LYS A 161 21.73 11.44 -7.81
N ASP A 162 21.01 11.44 -8.93
CA ASP A 162 19.85 10.58 -9.15
C ASP A 162 20.17 9.07 -9.05
N GLU A 163 21.30 8.64 -9.62
CA GLU A 163 21.71 7.25 -9.59
C GLU A 163 22.13 6.80 -8.18
N ILE A 164 22.82 7.67 -7.44
CA ILE A 164 23.15 7.42 -6.03
C ILE A 164 21.88 7.38 -5.20
N MET A 165 21.00 8.37 -5.33
CA MET A 165 19.76 8.50 -4.58
C MET A 165 18.93 7.23 -4.68
N LEU A 166 18.79 6.65 -5.89
CA LEU A 166 18.02 5.43 -6.07
C LEU A 166 18.56 4.27 -5.22
N PHE A 167 19.88 4.04 -5.23
CA PHE A 167 20.46 2.94 -4.47
C PHE A 167 20.61 3.23 -2.98
N ASP A 168 20.75 4.50 -2.59
CA ASP A 168 20.68 4.92 -1.21
C ASP A 168 19.33 4.66 -0.60
N MET A 169 18.26 5.04 -1.32
CA MET A 169 16.90 4.84 -0.85
C MET A 169 16.56 3.34 -0.81
N LYS A 170 17.04 2.55 -1.77
CA LYS A 170 16.90 1.09 -1.72
C LYS A 170 17.62 0.49 -0.52
N LEU A 171 18.84 0.93 -0.23
CA LEU A 171 19.62 0.44 0.91
C LEU A 171 18.96 0.86 2.24
N LEU A 172 18.53 2.11 2.36
CA LEU A 172 17.75 2.60 3.51
C LEU A 172 16.46 1.81 3.69
N PHE A 173 15.71 1.56 2.61
CA PHE A 173 14.50 0.73 2.65
C PHE A 173 14.80 -0.68 3.18
N ILE A 174 15.82 -1.36 2.63
CA ILE A 174 16.20 -2.72 3.04
C ILE A 174 16.61 -2.75 4.53
N LEU A 175 17.48 -1.83 4.95
CA LEU A 175 17.98 -1.77 6.33
C LEU A 175 16.86 -1.44 7.32
N THR A 176 16.02 -0.45 7.01
CA THR A 176 14.89 -0.05 7.88
C THR A 176 13.76 -1.08 7.91
N ALA A 177 13.58 -1.87 6.85
CA ALA A 177 12.59 -2.95 6.80
C ALA A 177 13.03 -4.18 7.61
N LEU A 178 14.32 -4.54 7.52
CA LEU A 178 14.82 -5.83 7.99
C LEU A 178 15.60 -5.76 9.31
N ARG A 179 15.87 -4.56 9.85
CA ARG A 179 16.61 -4.34 11.11
C ARG A 179 16.01 -3.24 11.97
N GLN A 180 15.47 -3.64 13.13
CA GLN A 180 14.80 -2.72 14.06
C GLN A 180 15.76 -1.75 14.76
N ASP A 181 16.99 -2.18 15.04
CA ASP A 181 18.04 -1.35 15.63
C ASP A 181 18.47 -0.22 14.68
N ILE A 182 18.76 -0.53 13.42
CA ILE A 182 19.10 0.48 12.40
C ILE A 182 17.91 1.42 12.18
N LYS A 183 16.69 0.88 12.10
CA LYS A 183 15.47 1.67 11.99
C LYS A 183 15.30 2.64 13.15
N ALA A 184 15.45 2.16 14.39
CA ALA A 184 15.32 2.99 15.59
C ALA A 184 16.37 4.10 15.61
N LYS A 185 17.63 3.77 15.26
CA LYS A 185 18.72 4.74 15.16
C LYS A 185 18.43 5.83 14.12
N ILE A 186 18.00 5.45 12.92
CA ILE A 186 17.65 6.42 11.87
C ILE A 186 16.47 7.30 12.30
N LYS A 187 15.44 6.73 12.93
CA LYS A 187 14.25 7.45 13.36
C LYS A 187 14.52 8.40 14.53
N ASN A 188 15.10 7.87 15.61
CA ASN A 188 15.15 8.53 16.91
C ASN A 188 16.42 9.36 17.09
N ASP A 189 17.56 8.91 16.56
CA ASP A 189 18.86 9.53 16.83
C ASP A 189 19.32 10.43 15.69
N LEU A 190 19.00 10.07 14.44
CA LEU A 190 19.50 10.75 13.24
C LEU A 190 18.48 11.68 12.58
N HIS A 191 17.24 11.74 13.09
CA HIS A 191 16.15 12.50 12.49
C HIS A 191 15.94 12.20 11.00
N GLY A 192 16.17 10.94 10.57
CA GLY A 192 16.17 10.55 9.16
C GLY A 192 14.86 10.83 8.44
N MET A 193 13.74 10.83 9.18
CA MET A 193 12.43 11.13 8.64
C MET A 193 12.30 12.57 8.12
N ASP A 194 12.90 13.55 8.81
CA ASP A 194 12.87 14.95 8.40
C ASP A 194 13.65 15.15 7.09
N TYR A 195 14.81 14.52 6.97
CA TYR A 195 15.62 14.58 5.75
C TYR A 195 14.93 13.87 4.57
N LEU A 196 14.25 12.76 4.81
CA LEU A 196 13.45 12.08 3.77
C LEU A 196 12.28 12.97 3.30
N ILE A 197 11.63 13.72 4.19
CA ILE A 197 10.57 14.67 3.81
C ILE A 197 11.15 15.83 3.01
N SER A 198 12.27 16.42 3.47
CA SER A 198 12.95 17.49 2.73
C SER A 198 13.36 17.03 1.34
N CYS A 199 13.95 15.84 1.21
CA CYS A 199 14.34 15.25 -0.06
C CYS A 199 13.13 15.02 -0.99
N LEU A 200 12.02 14.50 -0.46
CA LEU A 200 10.78 14.32 -1.22
C LEU A 200 10.25 15.67 -1.73
N ASN A 201 10.22 16.69 -0.87
CA ASN A 201 9.77 18.03 -1.22
C ASN A 201 10.65 18.68 -2.29
N GLU A 202 11.97 18.56 -2.17
CA GLU A 202 12.91 19.05 -3.19
C GLU A 202 12.65 18.38 -4.54
N LEU A 203 12.50 17.05 -4.58
CA LEU A 203 12.18 16.34 -5.82
C LEU A 203 10.81 16.73 -6.40
N VAL A 204 9.82 17.03 -5.56
CA VAL A 204 8.51 17.53 -6.00
C VAL A 204 8.64 18.93 -6.62
N VAL A 205 9.43 19.81 -6.02
CA VAL A 205 9.71 21.15 -6.56
C VAL A 205 10.43 21.04 -7.91
N GLU A 206 11.50 20.24 -8.00
CA GLU A 206 12.25 20.00 -9.24
C GLU A 206 11.36 19.44 -10.38
N ALA A 207 10.35 18.65 -10.04
CA ALA A 207 9.39 18.08 -11.00
C ALA A 207 8.24 19.02 -11.38
N THR A 208 8.02 20.09 -10.61
CA THR A 208 6.94 21.08 -10.84
C THR A 208 7.47 22.34 -11.53
N GLU A 209 8.77 22.60 -11.47
CA GLU A 209 9.41 23.67 -12.24
C GLU A 209 9.25 23.40 -13.75
N PRO A 210 8.91 24.42 -14.56
CA PRO A 210 8.77 24.27 -16.00
C PRO A 210 10.12 23.90 -16.61
N GLN A 211 10.31 22.61 -16.90
CA GLN A 211 11.38 22.16 -17.78
C GLN A 211 11.19 22.87 -19.12
N MET A 212 12.12 23.73 -19.49
CA MET A 212 12.05 24.56 -20.70
C MET A 212 11.67 23.71 -21.93
N GLU A 213 10.59 24.14 -22.60
CA GLU A 213 10.20 23.86 -23.99
C GLU A 213 10.43 22.43 -24.53
N VAL A 214 9.38 21.60 -24.47
CA VAL A 214 9.14 20.62 -25.55
C VAL A 214 7.76 20.87 -26.13
N ALA A 215 7.77 21.35 -27.37
CA ALA A 215 6.61 21.76 -28.13
C ALA A 215 5.58 20.63 -28.32
N GLY A 216 4.30 21.00 -28.14
CA GLY A 216 3.20 20.42 -28.91
C GLY A 216 2.50 19.20 -28.33
N VAL A 217 1.71 19.38 -27.27
CA VAL A 217 0.39 18.72 -27.16
C VAL A 217 -0.60 19.74 -26.59
N SER A 218 -1.57 20.09 -27.42
CA SER A 218 -2.66 21.01 -27.15
C SER A 218 -3.66 20.44 -26.14
N ASP A 219 -4.37 21.34 -25.45
CA ASP A 219 -5.43 21.15 -24.44
C ASP A 219 -4.96 20.79 -23.02
N VAL A 220 -4.34 21.75 -22.34
CA VAL A 220 -4.21 21.69 -20.87
C VAL A 220 -4.59 23.04 -20.26
N ILE A 221 -5.52 22.98 -19.32
CA ILE A 221 -6.11 24.11 -18.58
C ILE A 221 -4.99 24.95 -17.95
N GLU A 222 -4.86 26.19 -18.42
CA GLU A 222 -3.98 27.23 -17.86
C GLU A 222 -4.34 27.44 -16.37
N GLY A 223 -3.49 26.94 -15.46
CA GLY A 223 -3.66 27.12 -14.01
C GLY A 223 -3.31 25.92 -13.13
N SER A 224 -3.08 24.73 -13.70
CA SER A 224 -2.63 23.56 -12.93
C SER A 224 -1.11 23.44 -12.94
N HIS A 225 -0.46 23.59 -11.78
CA HIS A 225 0.94 23.26 -11.59
C HIS A 225 1.14 21.75 -11.82
N ASN A 226 1.40 21.36 -13.07
CA ASN A 226 1.51 19.95 -13.45
C ASN A 226 2.89 19.41 -13.09
N CYS A 227 2.96 18.62 -12.03
CA CYS A 227 4.15 17.86 -11.66
C CYS A 227 4.38 16.74 -12.69
N PHE A 228 5.45 16.81 -13.48
CA PHE A 228 5.81 15.79 -14.47
C PHE A 228 7.03 15.01 -13.99
N LEU A 229 6.85 13.70 -13.78
CA LEU A 229 7.88 12.83 -13.24
C LEU A 229 8.51 11.98 -14.33
N GLN A 230 9.83 12.08 -14.46
CA GLN A 230 10.61 11.12 -15.23
C GLN A 230 10.64 9.75 -14.51
N GLU A 231 10.93 8.67 -15.24
CA GLU A 231 10.90 7.30 -14.68
C GLU A 231 11.91 7.11 -13.53
N ASN A 232 13.09 7.74 -13.62
CA ASN A 232 14.10 7.73 -12.55
C ASN A 232 13.60 8.45 -11.29
N GLN A 233 13.03 9.65 -11.44
CA GLN A 233 12.48 10.44 -10.34
C GLN A 233 11.33 9.70 -9.65
N GLN A 234 10.41 9.12 -10.42
CA GLN A 234 9.32 8.30 -9.89
C GLN A 234 9.84 7.10 -9.09
N ALA A 235 10.89 6.42 -9.58
CA ALA A 235 11.48 5.29 -8.89
C ALA A 235 12.13 5.71 -7.56
N ILE A 236 12.87 6.82 -7.55
CA ILE A 236 13.49 7.39 -6.33
C ILE A 236 12.40 7.75 -5.31
N MET A 237 11.36 8.49 -5.73
CA MET A 237 10.25 8.87 -4.87
C MET A 237 9.54 7.65 -4.27
N CYS A 238 9.34 6.58 -5.04
CA CYS A 238 8.77 5.34 -4.51
C CYS A 238 9.63 4.72 -3.41
N GLU A 239 10.95 4.70 -3.55
CA GLU A 239 11.85 4.17 -2.52
C GLU A 239 11.90 5.09 -1.27
N ILE A 240 11.79 6.41 -1.44
CA ILE A 240 11.60 7.36 -0.33
C ILE A 240 10.31 7.02 0.42
N LEU A 241 9.18 6.92 -0.29
CA LEU A 241 7.86 6.63 0.31
C LEU A 241 7.84 5.30 1.06
N LYS A 242 8.50 4.25 0.53
CA LYS A 242 8.66 2.96 1.20
C LYS A 242 9.48 3.08 2.49
N THR A 243 10.59 3.83 2.46
CA THR A 243 11.44 4.06 3.63
C THR A 243 10.68 4.86 4.69
N GLN A 244 9.99 5.92 4.29
CA GLN A 244 9.10 6.70 5.16
C GLN A 244 8.03 5.82 5.81
N PHE A 245 7.40 4.93 5.04
CA PHE A 245 6.40 3.99 5.56
C PHE A 245 6.99 3.08 6.63
N ASN A 246 8.19 2.52 6.39
CA ASN A 246 8.87 1.69 7.38
C ASN A 246 9.07 2.45 8.70
N LEU A 247 9.57 3.69 8.65
CA LEU A 247 9.84 4.52 9.84
C LEU A 247 8.54 4.88 10.61
N MET A 248 7.40 4.95 9.93
CA MET A 248 6.09 5.30 10.51
C MET A 248 5.33 4.12 11.12
N LEU A 249 5.59 2.88 10.69
CA LEU A 249 4.74 1.70 10.97
C LEU A 249 4.52 1.37 12.48
N HIS A 250 5.28 1.97 13.40
CA HIS A 250 5.28 1.63 14.83
C HIS A 250 4.71 2.74 15.73
N SER A 251 4.19 3.84 15.17
CA SER A 251 3.49 4.85 15.97
C SER A 251 2.10 4.29 16.34
N GLY A 252 1.96 3.80 17.58
CA GLY A 252 0.72 3.22 18.09
C GLY A 252 -0.46 4.20 17.97
N SER A 253 -1.63 3.70 17.56
CA SER A 253 -2.80 4.51 17.19
C SER A 253 -3.57 5.15 18.36
N GLU A 254 -3.08 5.03 19.59
CA GLU A 254 -3.80 5.43 20.81
C GLU A 254 -3.15 6.59 21.57
N GLU A 255 -1.92 6.98 21.22
CA GLU A 255 -1.27 8.14 21.83
C GLU A 255 -1.60 9.42 21.05
N PRO A 256 -1.81 10.55 21.74
CA PRO A 256 -1.96 11.84 21.08
C PRO A 256 -0.73 12.14 20.22
N VAL A 257 -0.96 12.69 19.04
CA VAL A 257 0.12 13.07 18.11
C VAL A 257 1.03 14.07 18.80
N SER A 258 2.34 13.78 18.87
CA SER A 258 3.35 14.71 19.39
C SER A 258 3.41 15.97 18.51
N GLU A 259 3.78 17.13 19.08
CA GLU A 259 4.01 18.36 18.30
C GLU A 259 5.05 18.15 17.18
N ALA A 260 6.07 17.33 17.44
CA ALA A 260 7.08 16.98 16.44
C ALA A 260 6.47 16.17 15.28
N ASP A 261 5.61 15.19 15.60
CA ASP A 261 4.92 14.37 14.61
C ASP A 261 3.90 15.20 13.81
N GLU A 262 3.21 16.14 14.46
CA GLU A 262 2.30 17.08 13.80
C GLU A 262 3.04 17.93 12.77
N GLY A 263 4.14 18.57 13.16
CA GLY A 263 4.95 19.36 12.23
C GLY A 263 5.48 18.55 11.06
N MET A 264 5.83 17.28 11.29
CA MET A 264 6.24 16.33 10.26
C MET A 264 5.08 16.01 9.28
N TYR A 265 3.88 15.69 9.78
CA TYR A 265 2.72 15.44 8.92
C TYR A 265 2.33 16.68 8.11
N LEU A 266 2.39 17.88 8.69
CA LEU A 266 2.10 19.14 7.99
C LEU A 266 3.07 19.40 6.83
N ARG A 267 4.33 18.96 6.92
CA ARG A 267 5.30 19.04 5.81
C ARG A 267 5.13 17.91 4.78
N LEU A 268 4.70 16.74 5.21
CA LEU A 268 4.56 15.56 4.34
C LEU A 268 3.29 15.61 3.49
N MET A 269 2.15 15.99 4.06
CA MET A 269 0.86 15.89 3.40
C MET A 269 0.76 16.67 2.08
N PRO A 270 1.22 17.93 1.98
CA PRO A 270 1.21 18.66 0.71
C PRO A 270 2.00 17.95 -0.39
N ALA A 271 3.15 17.34 -0.05
CA ALA A 271 3.96 16.57 -0.98
C ALA A 271 3.18 15.37 -1.54
N LEU A 272 2.51 14.61 -0.66
CA LEU A 272 1.69 13.47 -1.07
C LEU A 272 0.51 13.90 -1.95
N THR A 273 -0.13 15.02 -1.61
CA THR A 273 -1.21 15.60 -2.42
C THR A 273 -0.72 15.95 -3.82
N THR A 274 0.43 16.62 -3.95
CA THR A 274 1.03 16.96 -5.24
C THR A 274 1.43 15.71 -6.04
N LEU A 275 1.98 14.69 -5.40
CA LEU A 275 2.35 13.44 -6.07
C LEU A 275 1.15 12.62 -6.55
N LEU A 276 -0.02 12.76 -5.92
CA LEU A 276 -1.25 12.17 -6.43
C LEU A 276 -1.72 12.86 -7.73
N TYR A 277 -1.31 14.11 -7.97
CA TYR A 277 -1.53 14.86 -9.22
C TYR A 277 -0.47 14.63 -10.30
N ALA A 278 0.61 13.93 -9.97
CA ALA A 278 1.75 13.83 -10.85
C ALA A 278 1.40 13.10 -12.16
N HIS A 279 1.90 13.63 -13.26
CA HIS A 279 1.92 12.95 -14.55
C HIS A 279 3.16 12.07 -14.65
N VAL A 280 2.92 10.78 -14.91
CA VAL A 280 3.95 9.76 -15.09
C VAL A 280 3.76 9.12 -16.47
N PRO A 281 4.82 8.79 -17.23
CA PRO A 281 4.71 8.31 -18.61
C PRO A 281 3.85 7.07 -18.80
N THR A 282 3.79 6.17 -17.81
CA THR A 282 3.06 4.90 -17.90
C THR A 282 2.06 4.74 -16.76
N GLN A 283 0.90 4.18 -17.08
CA GLN A 283 -0.17 3.95 -16.10
C GLN A 283 0.27 3.01 -14.97
N ASP A 284 1.05 1.96 -15.27
CA ASP A 284 1.53 1.03 -14.24
C ASP A 284 2.46 1.72 -13.23
N LYS A 285 3.32 2.64 -13.70
CA LYS A 285 4.19 3.43 -12.83
C LYS A 285 3.42 4.47 -12.02
N LEU A 286 2.38 5.07 -12.60
CA LEU A 286 1.47 5.93 -11.85
C LEU A 286 0.76 5.17 -10.74
N MET A 287 0.24 3.98 -11.03
CA MET A 287 -0.42 3.12 -10.03
C MET A 287 0.57 2.59 -8.97
N GLU A 288 1.83 2.34 -9.34
CA GLU A 288 2.91 2.03 -8.39
C GLU A 288 3.14 3.20 -7.43
N LEU A 289 3.25 4.43 -7.94
CA LEU A 289 3.42 5.63 -7.13
C LEU A 289 2.22 5.83 -6.18
N HIS A 290 1.01 5.82 -6.71
CA HIS A 290 -0.22 5.95 -5.92
C HIS A 290 -0.32 4.86 -4.85
N SER A 291 0.12 3.63 -5.15
CA SER A 291 0.13 2.54 -4.17
C SER A 291 1.11 2.79 -3.02
N ASN A 292 2.30 3.32 -3.29
CA ASN A 292 3.27 3.64 -2.24
C ASN A 292 2.77 4.81 -1.38
N ILE A 293 2.12 5.81 -1.99
CA ILE A 293 1.44 6.89 -1.26
C ILE A 293 0.33 6.33 -0.36
N ALA A 294 -0.53 5.46 -0.90
CA ALA A 294 -1.61 4.84 -0.13
C ALA A 294 -1.08 4.03 1.05
N ASN A 295 0.00 3.27 0.88
CA ASN A 295 0.66 2.54 1.97
C ASN A 295 1.13 3.50 3.06
N LEU A 296 1.82 4.59 2.71
CA LEU A 296 2.28 5.59 3.68
C LEU A 296 1.10 6.26 4.42
N LEU A 297 0.04 6.61 3.70
CA LEU A 297 -1.18 7.21 4.27
C LEU A 297 -1.87 6.31 5.30
N THR A 298 -1.69 4.98 5.24
CA THR A 298 -2.25 4.08 6.27
C THR A 298 -1.70 4.41 7.68
N SER A 299 -0.46 4.91 7.76
CA SER A 299 0.20 5.31 9.01
C SER A 299 -0.12 6.75 9.43
N VAL A 300 -0.69 7.58 8.54
CA VAL A 300 -1.01 8.99 8.86
C VAL A 300 -2.34 9.09 9.64
N PRO A 301 -2.42 9.84 10.74
CA PRO A 301 -3.67 10.02 11.49
C PRO A 301 -4.79 10.70 10.66
N PRO A 302 -6.08 10.34 10.84
CA PRO A 302 -7.18 10.89 10.04
C PRO A 302 -7.34 12.42 10.08
N VAL A 303 -6.88 13.08 11.14
CA VAL A 303 -6.95 14.55 11.28
C VAL A 303 -6.19 15.28 10.17
N PHE A 304 -5.11 14.69 9.64
CA PHE A 304 -4.31 15.28 8.57
C PHE A 304 -4.88 15.02 7.18
N TYR A 305 -5.89 14.16 7.03
CA TYR A 305 -6.42 13.83 5.70
C TYR A 305 -7.07 15.03 5.01
N GLN A 306 -7.48 16.06 5.75
CA GLN A 306 -8.02 17.30 5.18
C GLN A 306 -7.05 18.00 4.21
N TYR A 307 -5.73 17.79 4.37
CA TYR A 307 -4.68 18.34 3.51
C TYR A 307 -4.57 17.63 2.15
N LEU A 308 -5.21 16.46 1.97
CA LEU A 308 -5.38 15.83 0.65
C LEU A 308 -6.37 16.60 -0.22
N THR A 309 -7.25 17.37 0.38
CA THR A 309 -8.31 18.10 -0.33
C THR A 309 -8.30 19.56 0.14
N PRO A 310 -7.31 20.36 -0.28
CA PRO A 310 -7.23 21.77 0.10
C PRO A 310 -8.43 22.56 -0.41
N GLU A 311 -8.74 23.66 0.29
CA GLU A 311 -9.72 24.65 -0.19
C GLU A 311 -9.12 25.43 -1.37
N LEU A 312 -9.92 25.66 -2.40
CA LEU A 312 -9.50 26.39 -3.59
C LEU A 312 -9.54 27.89 -3.30
N ASN A 313 -8.49 28.60 -3.69
CA ASN A 313 -8.46 30.05 -3.65
C ASN A 313 -9.18 30.67 -4.86
N ASP A 314 -9.47 31.97 -4.81
CA ASP A 314 -10.08 32.70 -5.91
C ASP A 314 -9.22 32.61 -7.18
N GLY A 315 -9.76 31.96 -8.23
CA GLY A 315 -9.10 31.78 -9.52
C GLY A 315 -8.41 30.43 -9.72
N GLU A 316 -8.30 29.59 -8.69
CA GLU A 316 -7.81 28.21 -8.83
C GLU A 316 -8.90 27.32 -9.43
N THR A 317 -8.50 26.42 -10.34
CA THR A 317 -9.40 25.42 -10.94
C THR A 317 -8.86 24.02 -10.72
N ALA A 318 -9.77 23.06 -10.54
CA ALA A 318 -9.46 21.65 -10.37
C ALA A 318 -10.45 20.82 -11.21
N GLN A 319 -10.10 19.58 -11.54
CA GLN A 319 -10.96 18.74 -12.38
C GLN A 319 -12.19 18.28 -11.58
N ASN A 320 -11.99 17.94 -10.31
CA ASN A 320 -13.02 17.50 -9.39
C ASN A 320 -13.12 18.49 -8.23
N ILE A 321 -14.25 19.19 -8.15
CA ILE A 321 -14.52 20.19 -7.11
C ILE A 321 -15.73 19.75 -6.30
N TYR A 322 -15.62 19.85 -4.98
CA TYR A 322 -16.76 19.64 -4.08
C TYR A 322 -16.66 20.55 -2.86
N ASP A 323 -17.73 21.30 -2.59
CA ASP A 323 -17.83 22.21 -1.43
C ASP A 323 -16.66 23.21 -1.34
N GLY A 324 -16.25 23.76 -2.49
CA GLY A 324 -15.11 24.70 -2.60
C GLY A 324 -13.72 24.08 -2.43
N ARG A 325 -13.61 22.74 -2.38
CA ARG A 325 -12.35 22.02 -2.18
C ARG A 325 -11.95 21.24 -3.43
N ASN A 326 -10.63 21.13 -3.64
CA ASN A 326 -10.05 20.26 -4.66
C ASN A 326 -10.16 18.79 -4.21
N MET A 327 -10.82 17.95 -5.02
CA MET A 327 -11.01 16.53 -4.76
C MET A 327 -10.16 15.62 -5.67
N ASP A 328 -9.28 16.18 -6.48
CA ASP A 328 -8.52 15.42 -7.48
C ASP A 328 -7.63 14.35 -6.83
N ALA A 329 -7.03 14.61 -5.66
CA ALA A 329 -6.14 13.64 -5.01
C ALA A 329 -6.95 12.47 -4.43
N LEU A 330 -8.16 12.77 -3.97
CA LEU A 330 -9.11 11.77 -3.52
C LEU A 330 -9.65 10.96 -4.70
N GLN A 331 -9.84 11.59 -5.86
CA GLN A 331 -10.20 10.92 -7.10
C GLN A 331 -9.07 10.01 -7.61
N ALA A 332 -7.81 10.41 -7.50
CA ALA A 332 -6.66 9.55 -7.81
C ALA A 332 -6.62 8.29 -6.92
N LEU A 333 -6.92 8.43 -5.62
CA LEU A 333 -7.06 7.29 -4.71
C LEU A 333 -8.24 6.37 -5.09
N LEU A 334 -9.36 6.92 -5.56
CA LEU A 334 -10.47 6.13 -6.10
C LEU A 334 -10.09 5.39 -7.38
N GLN A 335 -9.32 6.01 -8.28
CA GLN A 335 -8.79 5.37 -9.48
C GLN A 335 -7.86 4.21 -9.12
N LEU A 336 -6.99 4.39 -8.11
CA LEU A 336 -6.16 3.30 -7.57
C LEU A 336 -7.04 2.16 -7.05
N LEU A 337 -8.11 2.44 -6.29
CA LEU A 337 -9.03 1.39 -5.84
C LEU A 337 -9.64 0.63 -7.03
N GLN A 338 -10.13 1.35 -8.05
CA GLN A 338 -10.71 0.73 -9.24
C GLN A 338 -9.70 -0.14 -10.00
N TYR A 339 -8.46 0.33 -10.15
CA TYR A 339 -7.37 -0.45 -10.73
C TYR A 339 -7.06 -1.70 -9.90
N ARG A 340 -6.96 -1.58 -8.56
CA ARG A 340 -6.74 -2.73 -7.68
C ARG A 340 -7.87 -3.74 -7.74
N LEU A 341 -9.12 -3.29 -7.87
CA LEU A 341 -10.29 -4.15 -8.05
C LEU A 341 -10.30 -4.87 -9.41
N SER A 342 -9.74 -4.28 -10.47
CA SER A 342 -9.69 -4.92 -11.80
C SER A 342 -8.61 -6.00 -11.90
N ILE A 343 -7.45 -5.78 -11.27
CA ILE A 343 -6.35 -6.77 -11.29
C ILE A 343 -6.51 -7.88 -10.24
N THR A 344 -7.29 -7.65 -9.18
CA THR A 344 -7.46 -8.62 -8.09
C THR A 344 -8.48 -9.68 -8.48
N THR A 345 -8.00 -10.76 -9.10
CA THR A 345 -8.82 -11.92 -9.52
C THR A 345 -8.80 -13.06 -8.51
N SER A 346 -7.75 -13.17 -7.69
CA SER A 346 -7.53 -14.25 -6.73
C SER A 346 -7.75 -13.79 -5.29
N THR A 347 -8.31 -14.69 -4.46
CA THR A 347 -8.50 -14.47 -3.03
C THR A 347 -7.19 -14.42 -2.24
N LYS A 348 -6.11 -15.03 -2.75
CA LYS A 348 -4.82 -15.11 -2.03
C LYS A 348 -4.19 -13.74 -1.77
N ASN A 349 -4.18 -12.88 -2.79
CA ASN A 349 -3.54 -11.55 -2.69
C ASN A 349 -4.57 -10.43 -2.47
N GLN A 350 -5.83 -10.80 -2.22
CA GLN A 350 -6.93 -9.84 -2.11
C GLN A 350 -6.73 -8.88 -0.93
N TYR A 351 -6.22 -9.39 0.21
CA TYR A 351 -5.91 -8.57 1.36
C TYR A 351 -4.78 -7.58 1.08
N GLU A 352 -3.63 -8.06 0.58
CA GLU A 352 -2.45 -7.22 0.29
C GLU A 352 -2.78 -6.11 -0.72
N ASN A 353 -3.56 -6.43 -1.76
CA ASN A 353 -3.90 -5.47 -2.81
C ASN A 353 -4.95 -4.41 -2.40
N LEU A 354 -5.93 -4.78 -1.57
CA LEU A 354 -7.08 -3.91 -1.28
C LEU A 354 -7.02 -3.26 0.10
N SER A 355 -6.37 -3.90 1.08
CA SER A 355 -6.34 -3.43 2.47
C SER A 355 -5.80 -2.00 2.61
N PRO A 356 -4.66 -1.63 1.99
CA PRO A 356 -4.10 -0.28 2.17
C PRO A 356 -5.05 0.80 1.65
N ILE A 357 -5.54 0.67 0.42
CA ILE A 357 -6.41 1.68 -0.19
C ILE A 357 -7.77 1.77 0.49
N LEU A 358 -8.37 0.64 0.89
CA LEU A 358 -9.62 0.66 1.66
C LEU A 358 -9.42 1.29 3.04
N THR A 359 -8.27 1.08 3.68
CA THR A 359 -7.93 1.71 4.96
C THR A 359 -7.83 3.23 4.81
N VAL A 360 -7.13 3.71 3.77
CA VAL A 360 -7.02 5.14 3.44
C VAL A 360 -8.40 5.76 3.20
N LEU A 361 -9.25 5.14 2.39
CA LEU A 361 -10.60 5.66 2.10
C LEU A 361 -11.52 5.66 3.33
N ASN A 362 -11.39 4.66 4.22
CA ASN A 362 -12.04 4.64 5.53
C ASN A 362 -11.58 5.81 6.41
N LYS A 363 -10.26 6.04 6.53
CA LYS A 363 -9.68 7.14 7.32
C LYS A 363 -10.09 8.50 6.76
N SER A 364 -10.02 8.68 5.44
CA SER A 364 -10.50 9.88 4.72
C SER A 364 -11.97 10.18 5.02
N SER A 365 -12.83 9.17 4.89
CA SER A 365 -14.28 9.31 5.12
C SER A 365 -14.65 9.63 6.56
N ARG A 366 -13.85 9.18 7.54
CA ARG A 366 -14.06 9.50 8.96
C ARG A 366 -13.47 10.86 9.34
N GLY A 367 -12.29 11.18 8.82
CA GLY A 367 -11.53 12.38 9.17
C GLY A 367 -12.10 13.67 8.59
N CYS A 368 -12.68 13.63 7.37
CA CYS A 368 -13.20 14.82 6.72
C CYS A 368 -14.62 14.63 6.17
N ARG A 369 -15.54 15.53 6.58
CA ARG A 369 -16.95 15.51 6.15
C ARG A 369 -17.10 15.73 4.63
N ALA A 370 -16.34 16.66 4.05
CA ALA A 370 -16.39 16.97 2.62
C ALA A 370 -15.95 15.75 1.79
N GLN A 371 -14.83 15.12 2.18
CA GLN A 371 -14.34 13.89 1.56
C GLN A 371 -15.38 12.77 1.63
N ARG A 372 -15.99 12.51 2.79
CA ARG A 372 -17.06 11.52 2.93
C ARG A 372 -18.22 11.78 1.98
N LYS A 373 -18.67 13.04 1.87
CA LYS A 373 -19.79 13.39 0.99
C LYS A 373 -19.44 13.21 -0.49
N TYR A 374 -18.25 13.64 -0.91
CA TYR A 374 -17.75 13.44 -2.27
C TYR A 374 -17.65 11.94 -2.59
N LEU A 375 -16.97 11.15 -1.75
CA LEU A 375 -16.88 9.69 -1.89
C LEU A 375 -18.27 9.04 -1.94
N ARG A 376 -19.21 9.53 -1.14
CA ARG A 376 -20.59 9.04 -1.13
C ARG A 376 -21.31 9.31 -2.46
N GLN A 377 -21.05 10.45 -3.11
CA GLN A 377 -21.62 10.77 -4.43
C GLN A 377 -21.01 9.88 -5.54
N VAL A 378 -19.69 9.65 -5.51
CA VAL A 378 -18.99 8.85 -6.52
C VAL A 378 -19.24 7.35 -6.36
N VAL A 379 -19.14 6.82 -5.13
CA VAL A 379 -19.24 5.39 -4.85
C VAL A 379 -20.69 4.91 -4.81
N LEU A 380 -21.61 5.67 -4.23
CA LEU A 380 -23.01 5.27 -4.02
C LEU A 380 -24.01 6.28 -4.61
N PRO A 381 -23.94 6.64 -5.90
CA PRO A 381 -24.82 7.67 -6.48
C PRO A 381 -26.31 7.36 -6.22
N PRO A 382 -27.21 8.37 -6.20
CA PRO A 382 -28.65 8.18 -6.04
C PRO A 382 -29.17 7.04 -6.94
N LEU A 383 -29.94 6.13 -6.36
CA LEU A 383 -30.36 4.90 -7.04
C LEU A 383 -31.41 5.25 -8.08
N ARG A 384 -31.15 4.93 -9.36
CA ARG A 384 -32.15 5.03 -10.43
C ARG A 384 -32.68 3.65 -10.80
N ASP A 385 -31.78 2.75 -11.25
CA ASP A 385 -32.13 1.36 -11.56
C ASP A 385 -31.98 0.46 -10.33
N VAL A 386 -33.09 -0.14 -9.90
CA VAL A 386 -33.17 -1.12 -8.81
C VAL A 386 -33.68 -2.49 -9.28
N SER A 387 -33.65 -2.75 -10.59
CA SER A 387 -34.07 -4.03 -11.17
C SER A 387 -33.07 -5.17 -10.93
N ARG A 388 -31.78 -4.83 -10.79
CA ARG A 388 -30.70 -5.80 -10.61
C ARG A 388 -30.19 -5.80 -9.15
N PRO A 389 -29.73 -6.95 -8.64
CA PRO A 389 -29.09 -7.04 -7.33
C PRO A 389 -27.89 -6.09 -7.20
N PRO A 390 -27.65 -5.50 -6.01
CA PRO A 390 -26.55 -4.56 -5.77
C PRO A 390 -25.15 -5.09 -6.14
N GLU A 391 -24.91 -6.39 -6.04
CA GLU A 391 -23.63 -7.02 -6.38
C GLU A 391 -23.44 -7.31 -7.88
N LYS A 392 -24.49 -7.16 -8.70
CA LYS A 392 -24.43 -7.39 -10.16
C LYS A 392 -24.23 -6.08 -10.91
N GLY A 393 -23.12 -5.99 -11.64
CA GLY A 393 -22.76 -4.84 -12.49
C GLY A 393 -21.27 -4.47 -12.42
N HIS A 394 -20.89 -3.40 -13.12
CA HIS A 394 -19.49 -2.97 -13.26
C HIS A 394 -19.17 -1.67 -12.50
N THR A 395 -20.16 -1.03 -11.87
CA THR A 395 -19.90 0.17 -11.07
C THR A 395 -19.09 -0.16 -9.82
N LEU A 396 -18.44 0.85 -9.23
CA LEU A 396 -17.69 0.70 -7.99
C LEU A 396 -18.58 0.19 -6.84
N ARG A 397 -19.83 0.66 -6.74
CA ARG A 397 -20.84 0.11 -5.83
C ARG A 397 -20.97 -1.41 -6.01
N ASN A 398 -21.14 -1.88 -7.25
CA ASN A 398 -21.37 -3.30 -7.50
C ASN A 398 -20.15 -4.14 -7.13
N GLN A 399 -18.96 -3.68 -7.49
CA GLN A 399 -17.70 -4.33 -7.14
C GLN A 399 -17.52 -4.44 -5.62
N LEU A 400 -17.77 -3.36 -4.88
CA LEU A 400 -17.70 -3.36 -3.41
C LEU A 400 -18.79 -4.23 -2.78
N CYS A 401 -20.02 -4.23 -3.32
CA CYS A 401 -21.09 -5.10 -2.83
C CYS A 401 -20.74 -6.59 -2.99
N ARG A 402 -20.04 -7.00 -4.06
CA ARG A 402 -19.52 -8.37 -4.19
C ARG A 402 -18.52 -8.73 -3.09
N LEU A 403 -17.71 -7.77 -2.65
CA LEU A 403 -16.73 -8.00 -1.59
C LEU A 403 -17.36 -8.12 -0.19
N LEU A 404 -18.63 -7.74 0.00
CA LEU A 404 -19.34 -7.98 1.27
C LEU A 404 -19.56 -9.47 1.57
N THR A 405 -19.45 -10.33 0.57
CA THR A 405 -19.63 -11.78 0.68
C THR A 405 -18.34 -12.57 0.38
N THR A 406 -17.19 -11.89 0.29
CA THR A 406 -15.89 -12.56 0.11
C THR A 406 -15.52 -13.43 1.32
N PRO A 407 -14.84 -14.58 1.14
CA PRO A 407 -14.34 -15.39 2.25
C PRO A 407 -13.21 -14.71 3.03
N VAL A 408 -12.55 -13.69 2.46
CA VAL A 408 -11.48 -12.93 3.12
C VAL A 408 -12.07 -11.91 4.09
N THR A 409 -12.25 -12.32 5.35
CA THR A 409 -12.98 -11.54 6.37
C THR A 409 -12.39 -10.15 6.60
N SER A 410 -11.07 -10.00 6.58
CA SER A 410 -10.41 -8.69 6.74
C SER A 410 -10.79 -7.69 5.65
N VAL A 411 -10.86 -8.13 4.39
CA VAL A 411 -11.29 -7.28 3.26
C VAL A 411 -12.79 -7.00 3.35
N ARG A 412 -13.59 -8.03 3.64
CA ARG A 412 -15.04 -7.89 3.85
C ARG A 412 -15.34 -6.81 4.88
N ASP A 413 -14.66 -6.86 6.03
CA ASP A 413 -14.89 -5.97 7.15
C ASP A 413 -14.47 -4.52 6.80
N LEU A 414 -13.34 -4.33 6.09
CA LEU A 414 -12.91 -3.02 5.58
C LEU A 414 -13.91 -2.41 4.57
N VAL A 415 -14.45 -3.22 3.65
CA VAL A 415 -15.45 -2.78 2.68
C VAL A 415 -16.76 -2.43 3.35
N ALA A 416 -17.22 -3.28 4.27
CA ALA A 416 -18.46 -3.06 5.00
C ALA A 416 -18.41 -1.79 5.85
N GLU A 417 -17.29 -1.57 6.55
CA GLU A 417 -17.04 -0.35 7.30
C GLU A 417 -17.05 0.88 6.40
N PHE A 418 -16.38 0.83 5.24
CA PHE A 418 -16.34 1.93 4.27
C PHE A 418 -17.75 2.31 3.80
N LEU A 419 -18.53 1.32 3.35
CA LEU A 419 -19.91 1.55 2.91
C LEU A 419 -20.81 2.06 4.04
N PHE A 420 -20.59 1.60 5.28
CA PHE A 420 -21.35 2.04 6.44
C PHE A 420 -21.06 3.50 6.80
N ILE A 421 -19.78 3.92 6.79
CA ILE A 421 -19.38 5.32 7.01
C ILE A 421 -20.00 6.23 5.95
N LEU A 422 -19.92 5.85 4.66
CA LEU A 422 -20.55 6.60 3.56
C LEU A 422 -22.07 6.71 3.76
N CYS A 423 -22.70 5.70 4.35
CA CYS A 423 -24.11 5.70 4.73
C CYS A 423 -24.44 6.48 6.03
N LYS A 424 -23.50 7.28 6.55
CA LYS A 424 -23.59 7.98 7.85
C LYS A 424 -23.88 7.02 9.02
N GLU A 425 -23.39 5.79 8.92
CA GLU A 425 -23.58 4.74 9.94
C GLU A 425 -25.07 4.45 10.23
N LYS A 426 -25.92 4.64 9.22
CA LYS A 426 -27.36 4.34 9.32
C LYS A 426 -27.67 3.02 8.63
N VAL A 427 -28.18 2.06 9.40
CA VAL A 427 -28.57 0.72 8.93
C VAL A 427 -29.51 0.80 7.72
N GLY A 428 -30.58 1.60 7.80
CA GLY A 428 -31.55 1.74 6.71
C GLY A 428 -30.92 2.25 5.40
N ARG A 429 -29.96 3.18 5.49
CA ARG A 429 -29.24 3.68 4.32
C ARG A 429 -28.32 2.61 3.73
N MET A 430 -27.59 1.89 4.58
CA MET A 430 -26.74 0.79 4.12
C MET A 430 -27.57 -0.27 3.39
N VAL A 431 -28.67 -0.73 4.00
CA VAL A 431 -29.57 -1.74 3.42
C VAL A 431 -30.14 -1.27 2.07
N LYS A 432 -30.53 0.00 1.93
CA LYS A 432 -30.98 0.58 0.66
C LYS A 432 -29.94 0.39 -0.46
N TYR A 433 -28.66 0.61 -0.17
CA TYR A 433 -27.60 0.57 -1.19
C TYR A 433 -27.01 -0.82 -1.43
N THR A 434 -26.94 -1.66 -0.41
CA THR A 434 -26.23 -2.95 -0.48
C THR A 434 -27.17 -4.16 -0.50
N GLY A 435 -28.43 -4.01 -0.10
CA GLY A 435 -29.30 -5.12 0.26
C GLY A 435 -28.96 -5.70 1.64
N PHE A 436 -29.97 -6.14 2.38
CA PHE A 436 -29.79 -6.68 3.74
C PHE A 436 -28.96 -7.96 3.74
N GLY A 437 -29.12 -8.85 2.75
CA GLY A 437 -28.36 -10.10 2.66
C GLY A 437 -26.84 -9.86 2.61
N ASN A 438 -26.39 -8.90 1.82
CA ASN A 438 -24.98 -8.53 1.72
C ASN A 438 -24.48 -7.81 3.01
N ALA A 439 -25.32 -7.00 3.65
CA ALA A 439 -24.95 -6.26 4.87
C ALA A 439 -25.07 -7.06 6.17
N ALA A 440 -25.81 -8.17 6.17
CA ALA A 440 -26.22 -8.89 7.39
C ALA A 440 -25.03 -9.31 8.26
N GLY A 441 -23.94 -9.80 7.66
CA GLY A 441 -22.75 -10.21 8.40
C GLY A 441 -22.12 -9.07 9.21
N HIS A 442 -21.98 -7.88 8.60
CA HIS A 442 -21.44 -6.70 9.28
C HIS A 442 -22.39 -6.17 10.35
N LEU A 443 -23.69 -6.12 10.06
CA LEU A 443 -24.71 -5.70 11.02
C LEU A 443 -24.76 -6.63 12.24
N ALA A 444 -24.64 -7.95 12.03
CA ALA A 444 -24.56 -8.94 13.10
C ALA A 444 -23.33 -8.72 13.99
N GLN A 445 -22.14 -8.53 13.38
CA GLN A 445 -20.88 -8.29 14.12
C GLN A 445 -20.94 -7.02 14.98
N LYS A 446 -21.54 -5.95 14.45
CA LYS A 446 -21.71 -4.67 15.15
C LYS A 446 -22.88 -4.64 16.15
N GLY A 447 -23.70 -5.70 16.22
CA GLY A 447 -24.88 -5.71 17.08
C GLY A 447 -26.00 -4.78 16.60
N LEU A 448 -26.11 -4.59 15.29
CA LEU A 448 -27.06 -3.67 14.63
C LEU A 448 -28.22 -4.39 13.94
N MET A 449 -28.45 -5.68 14.23
CA MET A 449 -29.60 -6.40 13.67
C MET A 449 -30.92 -6.03 14.34
N GLY A 450 -30.88 -5.50 15.56
CA GLY A 450 -32.07 -5.01 16.27
C GLY A 450 -32.49 -3.63 15.76
N SER A 451 -33.78 -3.44 15.47
CA SER A 451 -34.34 -2.17 14.96
C SER A 451 -34.34 -1.00 15.97
N SER A 452 -33.60 -1.06 17.07
CA SER A 452 -33.59 -0.01 18.09
C SER A 452 -32.37 -0.10 19.00
N ARG A 453 -31.45 0.86 18.88
CA ARG A 453 -30.72 1.53 19.99
C ARG A 453 -29.70 2.56 19.50
N GLY A 454 -29.71 3.75 20.12
CA GLY A 454 -28.56 4.65 20.29
C GLY A 454 -28.53 5.94 19.44
N PRO A 455 -28.37 7.15 20.04
CA PRO A 455 -28.31 8.40 19.31
C PRO A 455 -26.95 8.52 18.59
N VAL A 456 -26.99 8.53 17.26
CA VAL A 456 -25.81 8.78 16.44
C VAL A 456 -25.55 10.29 16.43
N LEU A 457 -24.34 10.70 16.82
CA LEU A 457 -23.81 12.07 16.74
C LEU A 457 -23.60 12.49 15.28
N TYR A 458 -24.68 12.71 14.52
CA TYR A 458 -24.61 13.39 13.23
C TYR A 458 -25.82 14.30 13.04
N SER A 459 -25.54 15.55 12.64
CA SER A 459 -26.53 16.57 12.26
C SER A 459 -27.58 16.01 11.30
N SER A 460 -28.85 16.30 11.61
CA SER A 460 -30.09 15.80 11.01
C SER A 460 -30.39 16.35 9.60
N SER A 461 -29.45 17.02 8.93
CA SER A 461 -29.63 17.47 7.55
C SER A 461 -29.55 16.27 6.59
N SER A 462 -30.69 15.60 6.39
CA SER A 462 -30.88 14.62 5.33
C SER A 462 -31.01 15.35 4.00
N GLU A 463 -29.95 15.31 3.19
CA GLU A 463 -30.12 15.33 1.74
C GLU A 463 -30.96 14.09 1.41
N ASP A 464 -32.20 14.32 0.98
CA ASP A 464 -33.06 13.26 0.47
C ASP A 464 -32.44 12.77 -0.84
N SER A 465 -32.06 11.50 -0.87
CA SER A 465 -31.37 10.89 -2.02
C SER A 465 -32.29 9.92 -2.75
N ASP A 466 -33.59 10.02 -2.49
CA ASP A 466 -34.64 9.27 -3.17
C ASP A 466 -34.90 9.94 -4.52
N THR A 467 -34.65 9.20 -5.60
CA THR A 467 -35.01 9.65 -6.94
C THR A 467 -36.46 9.26 -7.22
N GLU A 468 -37.10 9.92 -8.19
CA GLU A 468 -38.47 9.60 -8.59
C GLU A 468 -38.60 8.12 -8.99
N GLU A 469 -37.63 7.58 -9.74
CA GLU A 469 -37.63 6.17 -10.16
C GLU A 469 -37.50 5.21 -8.97
N TYR A 470 -36.74 5.59 -7.94
CA TYR A 470 -36.61 4.79 -6.73
C TYR A 470 -37.92 4.75 -5.93
N LEU A 471 -38.60 5.88 -5.79
CA LEU A 471 -39.87 5.98 -5.06
C LEU A 471 -40.98 5.15 -5.72
N GLU A 472 -41.04 5.13 -7.05
CA GLU A 472 -41.98 4.29 -7.81
C GLU A 472 -41.71 2.79 -7.65
N ALA A 473 -40.43 2.41 -7.51
CA ALA A 473 -40.02 1.02 -7.35
C ALA A 473 -40.07 0.56 -5.89
N GLN A 474 -39.96 1.47 -4.92
CA GLN A 474 -39.83 1.20 -3.48
C GLN A 474 -40.82 0.16 -2.94
N PRO A 475 -42.13 0.17 -3.30
CA PRO A 475 -43.09 -0.83 -2.80
C PRO A 475 -42.78 -2.27 -3.26
N ARG A 476 -42.03 -2.42 -4.36
CA ARG A 476 -41.71 -3.71 -4.99
C ARG A 476 -40.29 -4.21 -4.70
N ILE A 477 -39.49 -3.45 -3.95
CA ILE A 477 -38.12 -3.84 -3.60
C ILE A 477 -38.16 -4.85 -2.47
N ASP A 478 -37.49 -5.99 -2.65
CA ASP A 478 -37.21 -6.93 -1.56
C ASP A 478 -36.00 -6.42 -0.76
N PRO A 479 -36.15 -6.03 0.53
CA PRO A 479 -35.04 -5.52 1.34
C PRO A 479 -33.89 -6.52 1.50
N VAL A 480 -34.16 -7.83 1.42
CA VAL A 480 -33.14 -8.88 1.55
C VAL A 480 -32.18 -8.84 0.36
N VAL A 481 -32.71 -8.71 -0.85
CA VAL A 481 -31.90 -8.70 -2.09
C VAL A 481 -31.47 -7.29 -2.47
N GLY A 482 -32.22 -6.26 -2.08
CA GLY A 482 -31.99 -4.88 -2.48
C GLY A 482 -32.36 -4.60 -3.95
N CYS A 483 -33.20 -5.42 -4.57
CA CYS A 483 -33.73 -5.21 -5.92
C CYS A 483 -35.22 -5.54 -6.01
N THR A 484 -35.89 -5.08 -7.07
CA THR A 484 -37.26 -5.49 -7.36
C THR A 484 -37.29 -6.96 -7.77
N ARG A 485 -38.33 -7.68 -7.31
CA ARG A 485 -38.59 -9.06 -7.75
C ARG A 485 -39.83 -9.08 -8.63
N PRO A 486 -39.88 -9.94 -9.66
CA PRO A 486 -41.14 -10.22 -10.32
C PRO A 486 -42.16 -10.75 -9.29
N PRO A 487 -43.46 -10.57 -9.53
CA PRO A 487 -44.49 -11.13 -8.66
C PRO A 487 -44.24 -12.63 -8.48
N ARG A 488 -44.22 -13.11 -7.23
CA ARG A 488 -44.06 -14.56 -6.98
C ARG A 488 -45.27 -15.27 -7.57
N SER A 489 -45.06 -16.22 -8.47
CA SER A 489 -46.10 -17.19 -8.84
C SER A 489 -46.46 -18.01 -7.60
N ASN A 490 -47.74 -18.35 -7.44
CA ASN A 490 -48.16 -19.12 -6.29
C ASN A 490 -47.68 -20.57 -6.48
N PRO A 491 -46.77 -21.09 -5.64
CA PRO A 491 -46.24 -22.44 -5.82
C PRO A 491 -47.31 -23.54 -5.62
N PHE A 492 -48.46 -23.18 -5.04
CA PHE A 492 -49.60 -24.07 -4.83
C PHE A 492 -50.68 -23.95 -5.92
N GLU A 493 -50.42 -23.16 -6.96
CA GLU A 493 -51.33 -23.01 -8.10
C GLU A 493 -51.39 -24.32 -8.89
N GLY A 494 -52.57 -24.92 -8.99
CA GLY A 494 -52.78 -26.22 -9.65
C GLY A 494 -52.61 -27.46 -8.75
N MET A 495 -52.30 -27.31 -7.46
CA MET A 495 -52.24 -28.42 -6.50
C MET A 495 -53.59 -28.64 -5.79
N THR A 496 -53.98 -29.90 -5.57
CA THR A 496 -55.11 -30.25 -4.70
C THR A 496 -54.77 -30.02 -3.23
N ASP A 497 -55.77 -29.87 -2.36
CA ASP A 497 -55.52 -29.58 -0.94
C ASP A 497 -54.75 -30.71 -0.24
N GLU A 498 -55.00 -31.97 -0.62
CA GLU A 498 -54.24 -33.14 -0.16
C GLU A 498 -52.76 -33.07 -0.56
N GLN A 499 -52.46 -32.58 -1.77
CA GLN A 499 -51.08 -32.39 -2.23
C GLN A 499 -50.37 -31.26 -1.47
N LYS A 500 -51.10 -30.19 -1.15
CA LYS A 500 -50.57 -29.09 -0.33
C LYS A 500 -50.22 -29.58 1.07
N GLU A 501 -51.09 -30.37 1.69
CA GLU A 501 -50.85 -30.97 3.01
C GLU A 501 -49.66 -31.93 2.99
N TYR A 502 -49.56 -32.77 1.96
CA TYR A 502 -48.43 -33.69 1.80
C TYR A 502 -47.08 -32.96 1.67
N GLU A 503 -46.98 -31.95 0.80
CA GLU A 503 -45.76 -31.14 0.65
C GLU A 503 -45.46 -30.31 1.91
N ALA A 504 -46.47 -29.82 2.62
CA ALA A 504 -46.29 -29.15 3.91
C ALA A 504 -45.70 -30.10 4.96
N MET A 505 -46.22 -31.33 5.07
CA MET A 505 -45.72 -32.33 6.02
C MET A 505 -44.28 -32.77 5.69
N LYS A 506 -43.97 -32.90 4.39
CA LYS A 506 -42.62 -33.17 3.92
C LYS A 506 -41.65 -32.04 4.28
N LEU A 507 -42.08 -30.79 4.17
CA LEU A 507 -41.28 -29.62 4.54
C LEU A 507 -41.02 -29.58 6.06
N VAL A 508 -42.02 -29.90 6.89
CA VAL A 508 -41.84 -30.03 8.34
C VAL A 508 -40.82 -31.11 8.67
N ASN A 509 -40.94 -32.30 8.08
CA ASN A 509 -39.99 -33.39 8.30
C ASN A 509 -38.55 -33.02 7.88
N LEU A 510 -38.39 -32.24 6.80
CA LEU A 510 -37.09 -31.71 6.39
C LEU A 510 -36.53 -30.69 7.38
N PHE A 511 -37.36 -29.78 7.90
CA PHE A 511 -36.95 -28.82 8.93
C PHE A 511 -36.53 -29.54 10.22
N ASP A 512 -37.32 -30.51 10.69
CA ASP A 512 -37.00 -31.31 11.88
C ASP A 512 -35.70 -32.08 11.71
N LYS A 513 -35.48 -32.67 10.52
CA LYS A 513 -34.22 -33.33 10.18
C LYS A 513 -33.04 -32.35 10.26
N MET A 514 -33.14 -31.18 9.64
CA MET A 514 -32.08 -30.15 9.68
C MET A 514 -31.78 -29.63 11.10
N LEU A 515 -32.80 -29.50 11.94
CA LEU A 515 -32.66 -29.13 13.35
C LEU A 515 -31.98 -30.26 14.15
N SER A 516 -32.41 -31.51 13.95
CA SER A 516 -31.88 -32.68 14.65
C SER A 516 -30.42 -32.99 14.30
N GLU A 517 -30.02 -32.76 13.04
CA GLU A 517 -28.65 -32.91 12.56
C GLU A 517 -27.75 -31.72 12.97
N GLY A 518 -28.32 -30.68 13.58
CA GLY A 518 -27.61 -29.50 14.04
C GLY A 518 -27.11 -28.57 12.92
N ALA A 519 -27.58 -28.79 11.68
CA ALA A 519 -27.18 -28.01 10.51
C ALA A 519 -27.71 -26.56 10.56
N VAL A 520 -28.87 -26.35 11.19
CA VAL A 520 -29.48 -25.03 11.39
C VAL A 520 -29.93 -24.91 12.84
N LYS A 521 -29.65 -23.76 13.46
CA LYS A 521 -30.19 -23.41 14.78
C LYS A 521 -31.04 -22.15 14.65
N PRO A 522 -32.30 -22.15 15.11
CA PRO A 522 -33.09 -20.93 15.16
C PRO A 522 -32.40 -19.93 16.10
N ALA A 523 -32.52 -18.64 15.78
CA ALA A 523 -31.89 -17.58 16.53
C ALA A 523 -32.83 -16.40 16.74
N ARG A 524 -32.74 -15.76 17.90
CA ARG A 524 -33.39 -14.49 18.21
C ARG A 524 -32.35 -13.37 18.25
N ILE A 525 -32.77 -12.12 18.10
CA ILE A 525 -31.87 -10.98 18.30
C ILE A 525 -31.81 -10.68 19.80
N GLY A 526 -30.61 -10.75 20.36
CA GLY A 526 -30.33 -10.45 21.75
C GLY A 526 -30.49 -8.97 22.10
N PRO A 527 -30.46 -8.61 23.40
CA PRO A 527 -30.48 -7.21 23.86
C PRO A 527 -29.25 -6.39 23.42
N ASP A 528 -28.17 -7.09 23.05
CA ASP A 528 -26.94 -6.58 22.45
C ASP A 528 -27.03 -6.41 20.91
N GLY A 529 -28.19 -6.74 20.32
CA GLY A 529 -28.46 -6.61 18.89
C GLY A 529 -27.76 -7.64 18.01
N ARG A 530 -27.18 -8.69 18.60
CA ARG A 530 -26.53 -9.83 17.92
C ARG A 530 -27.46 -11.04 17.86
N PRO A 531 -27.31 -11.95 16.89
CA PRO A 531 -28.08 -13.19 16.85
C PRO A 531 -27.63 -14.14 17.97
N GLN A 532 -28.59 -14.63 18.75
CA GLN A 532 -28.39 -15.60 19.83
C GLN A 532 -29.21 -16.86 19.53
N PRO A 533 -28.64 -18.07 19.65
CA PRO A 533 -29.38 -19.31 19.42
C PRO A 533 -30.51 -19.43 20.43
N ILE A 534 -31.62 -20.02 20.01
CA ILE A 534 -32.72 -20.41 20.88
C ILE A 534 -32.89 -21.92 20.83
N ASP A 535 -33.28 -22.51 21.95
CA ASP A 535 -33.49 -23.95 22.06
C ASP A 535 -34.90 -24.35 21.62
N HIS A 536 -35.88 -23.43 21.74
CA HIS A 536 -37.26 -23.70 21.37
C HIS A 536 -37.91 -22.56 20.55
N VAL A 537 -38.61 -22.90 19.46
CA VAL A 537 -39.26 -21.96 18.52
C VAL A 537 -40.28 -21.03 19.21
N LEU A 538 -40.84 -21.46 20.34
CA LEU A 538 -41.77 -20.66 21.15
C LEU A 538 -41.11 -19.40 21.73
N GLU A 539 -39.80 -19.39 21.95
CA GLU A 539 -39.06 -18.20 22.41
C GLU A 539 -39.00 -17.07 21.38
N ILE A 540 -39.39 -17.32 20.12
CA ILE A 540 -39.53 -16.30 19.07
C ILE A 540 -40.81 -15.47 19.26
N ARG A 541 -41.85 -16.03 19.89
CA ARG A 541 -43.19 -15.45 19.92
C ARG A 541 -43.36 -14.29 20.90
N ASP A 542 -42.43 -14.09 21.83
CA ASP A 542 -42.56 -13.09 22.90
C ASP A 542 -42.38 -11.63 22.43
N ARG A 543 -42.14 -11.39 21.13
CA ARG A 543 -42.24 -10.06 20.51
C ARG A 543 -43.04 -10.14 19.21
N PRO A 544 -44.33 -9.76 19.18
CA PRO A 544 -45.05 -9.67 17.91
C PRO A 544 -44.36 -8.65 17.00
N PRO A 545 -44.29 -8.91 15.68
CA PRO A 545 -43.81 -7.91 14.74
C PRO A 545 -44.76 -6.72 14.77
N ASN A 546 -44.26 -5.52 15.09
CA ASN A 546 -44.92 -4.27 14.74
C ASN A 546 -44.96 -4.18 13.21
N ARG A 547 -45.91 -4.87 12.57
CA ARG A 547 -46.36 -4.49 11.24
C ARG A 547 -47.11 -3.18 11.41
N PRO A 548 -46.68 -2.06 10.80
CA PRO A 548 -47.60 -0.95 10.63
C PRO A 548 -48.76 -1.50 9.79
N GLN A 549 -49.95 -1.52 10.38
CA GLN A 549 -51.17 -1.71 9.61
C GLN A 549 -51.34 -0.45 8.76
N SER A 550 -51.36 -0.64 7.44
CA SER A 550 -51.79 0.28 6.36
C SER A 550 -51.19 1.68 6.35
#